data_AF-C0QKV5-F1
#
_entry.id   AF-C0QKV5-F1
#
_cell.length_a   1.000
_cell.length_b   1.000
_cell.length_c   1.000
_cell.angle_alpha   90.00
_cell.angle_beta   90.00
_cell.angle_gamma   90.00
#
_symmetry.space_group_name_H-M   'P 1'
#
loop_
_entity.id
_entity.type
_entity.pdbx_description
1 polymer ?
#
loop_
_entity_poly.entity_id
_entity_poly.type
_entity_poly.pdbx_seq_one_letter_code
_entity_poly.pdbx_strand_id
1 'polypeptide(L)'
;MLDYMKKSFLAGVGLALRSKKEIEDLAREFAEKGKMDQQEGQKFLDDIMDRYDETVEKFDHRVESAVEKILKKTDLARRSDLVKLKKEITEIKAMLVELQAGSVDKDET
;
A
#
# COMPACT_ATOMS: atom_id res chain seq x y z
N MET A 1 -12.14 -14.48 31.52
CA MET A 1 -11.97 -13.03 31.77
C MET A 1 -10.78 -12.47 30.98
N LEU A 2 -9.55 -12.97 31.20
CA LEU A 2 -8.36 -12.59 30.42
C LEU A 2 -8.59 -12.68 28.90
N ASP A 3 -9.21 -13.75 28.43
CA ASP A 3 -9.45 -13.98 27.00
C ASP A 3 -10.40 -12.95 26.36
N TYR A 4 -11.39 -12.47 27.11
CA TYR A 4 -12.26 -11.37 26.68
C TYR A 4 -11.50 -10.04 26.69
N MET A 5 -10.64 -9.81 27.68
CA MET A 5 -9.83 -8.61 27.77
C MET A 5 -8.81 -8.51 26.61
N LYS A 6 -8.20 -9.64 26.23
CA LYS A 6 -7.34 -9.76 25.03
C LYS A 6 -8.13 -9.39 23.77
N LYS A 7 -9.34 -9.94 23.60
CA LYS A 7 -10.21 -9.61 22.46
C LYS A 7 -10.65 -8.15 22.42
N SER A 8 -10.95 -7.54 23.58
CA SER A 8 -11.32 -6.13 23.69
C SER A 8 -10.16 -5.19 23.35
N PHE A 9 -8.96 -5.51 23.83
CA PHE A 9 -7.74 -4.78 23.48
C PHE A 9 -7.47 -4.87 21.98
N LEU A 10 -7.52 -6.08 21.41
CA LEU A 10 -7.37 -6.32 19.97
C LEU A 10 -8.39 -5.57 19.12
N ALA A 11 -9.63 -5.41 19.61
CA ALA A 11 -10.64 -4.58 18.97
C ALA A 11 -10.35 -3.07 19.09
N GLY A 12 -9.71 -2.64 20.18
CA GLY A 12 -9.31 -1.25 20.43
C GLY A 12 -8.10 -0.78 19.64
N VAL A 13 -7.12 -1.65 19.40
CA VAL A 13 -5.91 -1.33 18.60
C VAL A 13 -6.27 -0.93 17.16
N GLY A 14 -7.36 -1.47 16.61
CA GLY A 14 -7.82 -1.14 15.26
C GLY A 14 -8.46 0.26 15.09
N LEU A 15 -8.76 0.98 16.18
CA LEU A 15 -9.44 2.28 16.13
C LEU A 15 -8.55 3.48 16.55
N ALA A 16 -7.39 3.22 17.17
CA ALA A 16 -6.47 4.27 17.59
C ALA A 16 -5.19 4.20 16.75
N LEU A 17 -4.95 5.21 15.90
CA LEU A 17 -3.65 5.47 15.27
C LEU A 17 -2.61 5.70 16.37
N ARG A 18 -2.01 4.63 16.86
CA ARG A 18 -0.98 4.65 17.90
C ARG A 18 0.31 4.06 17.36
N SER A 19 1.42 4.57 17.86
CA SER A 19 2.74 4.06 17.50
C SER A 19 2.95 2.65 18.07
N LYS A 20 3.82 1.85 17.43
CA LYS A 20 4.21 0.51 17.92
C LYS A 20 4.61 0.54 19.40
N LYS A 21 5.38 1.56 19.80
CA LYS A 21 5.81 1.76 21.19
C LYS A 21 4.63 1.98 22.15
N GLU A 22 3.65 2.81 21.79
CA GLU A 22 2.47 3.03 22.65
C GLU A 22 1.64 1.76 22.80
N ILE A 23 1.52 0.95 21.74
CA ILE A 23 0.81 -0.34 21.80
C ILE A 23 1.57 -1.32 22.69
N GLU A 24 2.91 -1.37 22.58
CA GLU A 24 3.76 -2.19 23.43
C GLU A 24 3.64 -1.78 24.90
N ASP A 25 3.76 -0.49 25.20
CA ASP A 25 3.65 0.06 26.56
C ASP A 25 2.27 -0.25 27.16
N LEU A 26 1.20 -0.12 26.37
CA LEU A 26 -0.16 -0.45 26.80
C LEU A 26 -0.33 -1.97 27.03
N ALA A 27 0.22 -2.81 26.17
CA ALA A 27 0.19 -4.26 26.34
C ALA A 27 0.96 -4.71 27.59
N ARG A 28 2.10 -4.07 27.89
CA ARG A 28 2.87 -4.28 29.13
C ARG A 28 2.03 -3.93 30.35
N GLU A 29 1.41 -2.76 30.36
CA GLU A 29 0.54 -2.31 31.46
C GLU A 29 -0.64 -3.27 31.67
N PHE A 30 -1.20 -3.81 30.59
CA PHE A 30 -2.27 -4.81 30.66
C PHE A 30 -1.80 -6.17 31.18
N ALA A 31 -0.60 -6.62 30.83
CA ALA A 31 -0.02 -7.84 31.37
C ALA A 31 0.21 -7.72 32.89
N GLU A 32 0.75 -6.59 33.33
CA GLU A 32 1.00 -6.27 34.74
C GLU A 32 -0.31 -6.19 35.55
N LYS A 33 -1.29 -5.41 35.07
CA LYS A 33 -2.60 -5.30 35.72
C LYS A 33 -3.38 -6.60 35.71
N GLY A 34 -3.19 -7.41 34.67
CA GLY A 34 -3.74 -8.75 34.55
C GLY A 34 -3.11 -9.76 35.50
N LYS A 35 -2.03 -9.37 36.20
CA LYS A 35 -1.21 -10.26 37.04
C LYS A 35 -0.79 -11.52 36.27
N MET A 36 -0.47 -11.35 34.99
CA MET A 36 0.06 -12.43 34.17
C MET A 36 1.43 -12.85 34.73
N ASP A 37 1.70 -14.14 34.70
CA ASP A 37 3.05 -14.60 34.97
C ASP A 37 4.01 -14.17 33.84
N GLN A 38 5.31 -14.36 34.04
CA GLN A 38 6.33 -13.90 33.09
C GLN A 38 6.17 -14.55 31.70
N GLN A 39 5.71 -15.80 31.64
CA GLN A 39 5.53 -16.53 30.38
C GLN A 39 4.27 -16.05 29.66
N GLU A 40 3.16 -15.90 30.38
CA GLU A 40 1.89 -15.40 29.84
C GLU A 40 1.99 -13.95 29.37
N GLY A 41 2.69 -13.11 30.12
CA GLY A 41 2.89 -11.70 29.78
C GLY A 41 3.74 -11.53 28.53
N GLN A 42 4.83 -12.29 28.41
CA GLN A 42 5.68 -12.27 27.21
C GLN A 42 4.90 -12.74 25.98
N LYS A 43 4.19 -13.87 26.10
CA LYS A 43 3.38 -14.39 25.00
C LYS A 43 2.28 -13.42 24.58
N PHE A 44 1.65 -12.73 25.55
CA PHE A 44 0.65 -11.72 25.25
C PHE A 44 1.24 -10.51 24.50
N LEU A 45 2.43 -10.05 24.88
CA LEU A 45 3.13 -8.97 24.17
C LEU A 45 3.43 -9.37 22.73
N ASP A 46 3.99 -10.56 22.54
CA ASP A 46 4.33 -11.08 21.22
C ASP A 46 3.05 -11.18 20.34
N ASP A 47 1.96 -11.77 20.87
CA ASP A 47 0.67 -11.87 20.18
C ASP A 47 0.12 -10.50 19.75
N ILE A 48 0.29 -9.46 20.58
CA ILE A 48 -0.17 -8.10 20.27
C ILE A 48 0.72 -7.43 19.21
N MET A 49 2.03 -7.61 19.29
CA MET A 49 2.99 -7.04 18.33
C MET A 49 2.82 -7.64 16.94
N ASP A 50 2.67 -8.96 16.85
CA ASP A 50 2.42 -9.65 15.58
C ASP A 50 1.11 -9.15 14.96
N ARG A 51 0.07 -9.00 15.77
CA ARG A 51 -1.23 -8.48 15.31
C ARG A 51 -1.15 -7.03 14.84
N TYR A 52 -0.33 -6.21 15.50
CA TYR A 52 -0.11 -4.83 15.11
C TYR A 52 0.52 -4.79 13.72
N ASP A 53 1.61 -5.54 13.51
CA ASP A 53 2.33 -5.58 12.24
C ASP A 53 1.40 -6.07 11.09
N GLU A 54 0.61 -7.13 11.32
CA GLU A 54 -0.41 -7.57 10.35
C GLU A 54 -1.48 -6.50 10.05
N THR A 55 -1.87 -5.71 11.04
CA THR A 55 -2.91 -4.69 10.90
C THR A 55 -2.38 -3.50 10.09
N VAL A 56 -1.13 -3.11 10.31
CA VAL A 56 -0.44 -2.08 9.53
C VAL A 56 -0.34 -2.50 8.06
N GLU A 57 0.11 -3.72 7.78
CA GLU A 57 0.21 -4.23 6.40
C GLU A 57 -1.15 -4.25 5.68
N LYS A 58 -2.21 -4.72 6.36
CA LYS A 58 -3.58 -4.69 5.81
C LYS A 58 -4.09 -3.27 5.59
N PHE A 59 -3.69 -2.32 6.43
CA PHE A 59 -4.05 -0.92 6.28
C PHE A 59 -3.35 -0.30 5.07
N ASP A 60 -2.05 -0.52 4.92
CA ASP A 60 -1.27 -0.03 3.77
C ASP A 60 -1.85 -0.54 2.45
N HIS A 61 -2.14 -1.84 2.35
CA HIS A 61 -2.80 -2.39 1.16
C HIS A 61 -4.20 -1.82 0.89
N ARG A 62 -4.96 -1.51 1.94
CA ARG A 62 -6.26 -0.84 1.79
C ARG A 62 -6.10 0.57 1.27
N VAL A 63 -5.12 1.32 1.75
CA VAL A 63 -4.81 2.68 1.28
C VAL A 63 -4.35 2.63 -0.17
N GLU A 64 -3.40 1.77 -0.53
CA GLU A 64 -2.95 1.57 -1.91
C GLU A 64 -4.13 1.25 -2.84
N SER A 65 -4.98 0.30 -2.44
CA SER A 65 -6.16 -0.08 -3.22
C SER A 65 -7.17 1.06 -3.36
N ALA A 66 -7.37 1.86 -2.31
CA ALA A 66 -8.26 3.01 -2.34
C ALA A 66 -7.74 4.08 -3.29
N VAL A 67 -6.45 4.40 -3.21
CA VAL A 67 -5.78 5.34 -4.11
C VAL A 67 -5.84 4.84 -5.55
N GLU A 68 -5.54 3.56 -5.81
CA GLU A 68 -5.60 2.99 -7.15
C GLU A 68 -7.02 3.06 -7.73
N LYS A 69 -8.05 2.79 -6.91
CA LYS A 69 -9.46 2.92 -7.32
C LYS A 69 -9.84 4.36 -7.64
N ILE A 70 -9.37 5.33 -6.86
CA ILE A 70 -9.61 6.75 -7.13
C ILE A 70 -8.93 7.14 -8.44
N LEU A 71 -7.66 6.79 -8.61
CA LEU A 71 -6.90 7.06 -9.83
C LEU A 71 -7.51 6.41 -11.08
N LYS A 72 -8.16 5.24 -10.95
CA LYS A 72 -8.91 4.61 -12.04
C LYS A 72 -10.23 5.32 -12.35
N LYS A 73 -10.85 5.98 -11.37
CA LYS A 73 -12.15 6.67 -11.51
C LYS A 73 -11.99 8.12 -11.97
N THR A 74 -10.85 8.72 -11.71
CA THR A 74 -10.49 10.03 -12.24
C THR A 74 -9.85 9.90 -13.61
N ASP A 75 -10.15 10.82 -14.51
CA ASP A 75 -9.58 10.91 -15.86
C ASP A 75 -8.13 11.44 -15.82
N LEU A 76 -7.28 10.78 -15.03
CA LEU A 76 -5.88 11.13 -14.83
C LEU A 76 -5.02 10.17 -15.65
N ALA A 77 -4.39 10.69 -16.71
CA ALA A 77 -3.46 9.93 -17.52
C ALA A 77 -2.29 9.42 -16.66
N ARG A 78 -2.05 8.10 -16.67
CA ARG A 78 -0.91 7.54 -15.95
C ARG A 78 0.37 7.87 -16.70
N ARG A 79 1.48 7.94 -15.98
CA ARG A 79 2.81 8.15 -16.60
C ARG A 79 3.14 7.07 -17.65
N SER A 80 2.67 5.84 -17.44
CA SER A 80 2.77 4.75 -18.41
C SER A 80 2.11 5.08 -19.74
N ASP A 81 0.95 5.72 -19.68
CA ASP A 81 0.14 6.02 -20.86
C ASP A 81 0.80 7.13 -21.67
N LEU A 82 1.38 8.13 -20.98
CA LEU A 82 2.20 9.17 -21.62
C LEU A 82 3.45 8.61 -22.30
N VAL A 83 4.10 7.62 -21.70
CA VAL A 83 5.29 6.97 -22.30
C VAL A 83 4.90 6.17 -23.55
N LYS A 84 3.80 5.41 -23.49
CA LYS A 84 3.26 4.69 -24.66
C LYS A 84 2.92 5.67 -25.79
N LEU A 85 2.19 6.74 -25.47
CA LEU A 85 1.82 7.76 -26.45
C LEU A 85 3.06 8.44 -27.06
N LYS A 86 4.09 8.74 -26.26
CA LYS A 86 5.35 9.29 -26.77
C LYS A 86 6.06 8.32 -27.72
N LYS A 87 6.04 7.02 -27.41
CA LYS A 87 6.62 5.99 -28.28
C LYS A 87 5.87 5.90 -29.60
N GLU A 88 4.55 5.81 -29.57
CA GLU A 88 3.70 5.79 -30.77
C GLU A 88 3.91 7.05 -31.63
N ILE A 89 3.96 8.23 -31.01
CA ILE A 89 4.25 9.49 -31.72
C ILE A 89 5.63 9.43 -32.39
N THR A 90 6.62 8.82 -31.75
CA THR A 90 7.98 8.71 -32.31
C THR A 90 8.01 7.73 -33.49
N GLU A 91 7.31 6.61 -33.38
CA GLU A 91 7.18 5.62 -34.46
C GLU A 91 6.43 6.21 -35.67
N ILE A 92 5.33 6.91 -35.43
CA ILE A 92 4.57 7.60 -36.49
C ILE A 92 5.45 8.67 -37.16
N LYS A 93 6.22 9.44 -36.38
CA LYS A 93 7.16 10.42 -36.94
C LYS A 93 8.23 9.76 -37.81
N ALA A 94 8.77 8.61 -37.39
CA ALA A 94 9.75 7.87 -38.19
C ALA A 94 9.14 7.37 -39.52
N MET A 95 7.94 6.78 -39.47
CA MET A 95 7.22 6.32 -40.66
C MET A 95 6.90 7.47 -41.64
N LEU A 96 6.53 8.65 -41.13
CA LEU A 96 6.29 9.83 -41.96
C LEU A 96 7.57 10.31 -42.66
N VAL A 97 8.71 10.27 -41.98
CA VAL A 97 10.01 10.63 -42.58
C VAL A 97 10.40 9.64 -43.68
N GLU A 98 10.18 8.35 -43.47
CA GLU A 98 10.44 7.32 -44.50
C GLU A 98 9.52 7.47 -45.72
N LEU A 99 8.23 7.74 -45.50
CA LEU A 99 7.27 7.98 -46.59
C LEU A 99 7.58 9.26 -47.37
N GLN A 100 7.98 10.33 -46.68
CA GLN A 100 8.40 11.58 -47.32
C GLN A 100 9.70 11.39 -48.13
N ALA A 101 10.66 10.61 -47.62
CA ALA A 101 11.87 10.25 -48.36
C ALA A 101 11.57 9.41 -49.61
N GLY A 102 10.59 8.50 -49.56
CA GLY A 102 10.16 7.69 -50.71
C GLY A 102 9.32 8.43 -51.76
N SER A 103 8.71 9.58 -51.42
CA SER A 103 7.96 10.41 -52.37
C SER A 103 8.82 11.40 -53.17
N VAL A 104 10.03 11.73 -52.71
CA VAL A 104 10.94 12.65 -53.43
C VAL A 104 11.63 11.95 -54.62
N ASP A 105 11.75 10.62 -54.60
CA ASP A 105 12.45 9.84 -55.64
C ASP A 105 11.56 9.51 -56.87
N LYS A 106 10.26 9.80 -56.83
CA LYS A 106 9.31 9.48 -57.91
C LYS A 106 8.97 10.63 -58.86
N ASP A 107 9.41 11.85 -58.58
CA ASP A 107 9.18 13.03 -59.44
C ASP A 107 10.38 13.35 -60.38
N GLU A 108 11.45 12.54 -60.36
CA GLU A 108 12.63 12.72 -61.24
C GLU A 108 12.75 11.69 -62.39
N THR A 109 11.64 11.08 -62.86
CA THR A 109 11.61 10.34 -64.14
C THR A 109 10.58 10.92 -65.10
#